data_AF-A0A4Q3YVE9-F1
#
_entry.id   AF-A0A4Q3YVE9-F1
#
_cell.length_a   1.000
_cell.length_b   1.000
_cell.length_c   1.000
_cell.angle_alpha   90.00
_cell.angle_beta   90.00
_cell.angle_gamma   90.00
#
_symmetry.space_group_name_H-M   'P 1'
#
loop_
_entity.id
_entity.type
_entity.pdbx_description
1 polymer ?
#
loop_
_entity_poly.entity_id
_entity_poly.type
_entity_poly.pdbx_seq_one_letter_code
_entity_poly.pdbx_strand_id
1 'polypeptide(L)'
;MKPNQKLPTLAVCDVLNIDRQRLNEDIASGAYPCAPRAHARTGRFWDEADMCALRVYSFMMNVYGVEQATRKPAISKRVAGMYAEAVLAALRADPDATGRFDFPLDGFNDGCVARAEGDAPSFWGPNDTGSEVATICFSIDGIRQQVRARYKQWAGEE
;
A
#
# COMPACT_ATOMS: atom_id res chain seq x y z
N MET A 1 14.41 5.96 -7.28
CA MET A 1 14.58 6.71 -6.02
C MET A 1 15.87 6.33 -5.37
N LYS A 2 16.61 7.30 -4.85
CA LYS A 2 17.79 7.04 -4.01
C LYS A 2 17.34 6.53 -2.63
N PRO A 3 18.15 5.73 -1.92
CA PRO A 3 17.90 5.41 -0.52
C PRO A 3 17.70 6.70 0.29
N ASN A 4 16.67 6.73 1.15
CA ASN A 4 16.29 7.88 1.99
C ASN A 4 15.79 9.14 1.27
N GLN A 5 15.56 9.09 -0.04
CA GLN A 5 14.93 10.20 -0.73
C GLN A 5 13.49 10.36 -0.27
N LYS A 6 13.09 11.61 0.04
CA LYS A 6 11.71 11.95 0.40
C LYS A 6 11.13 12.98 -0.55
N LEU A 7 9.84 12.86 -0.84
CA LEU A 7 9.12 13.75 -1.73
C LEU A 7 7.96 14.44 -1.01
N PRO A 8 7.65 15.71 -1.33
CA PRO A 8 6.47 16.37 -0.81
C PRO A 8 5.19 15.73 -1.38
N THR A 9 4.06 15.85 -0.67
CA THR A 9 2.76 15.27 -1.12
C THR A 9 2.42 15.57 -2.57
N LEU A 10 2.67 16.80 -3.05
CA LEU A 10 2.37 17.17 -4.44
C LEU A 10 3.13 16.28 -5.44
N ALA A 11 4.45 16.12 -5.26
CA ALA A 11 5.25 15.28 -6.13
C ALA A 11 4.84 13.80 -6.05
N VAL A 12 4.48 13.31 -4.87
CA VAL A 12 3.98 11.93 -4.73
C VAL A 12 2.66 11.71 -5.47
N CYS A 13 1.73 12.66 -5.37
CA CYS A 13 0.48 12.63 -6.12
C CYS A 13 0.74 12.57 -7.63
N ASP A 14 1.70 13.35 -8.13
CA ASP A 14 2.08 13.33 -9.54
C ASP A 14 2.70 11.99 -9.95
N VAL A 15 3.67 11.49 -9.18
CA VAL A 15 4.34 10.20 -9.43
C VAL A 15 3.32 9.05 -9.47
N LEU A 16 2.41 9.01 -8.50
CA LEU A 16 1.45 7.91 -8.38
C LEU A 16 0.14 8.14 -9.16
N ASN A 17 0.00 9.28 -9.83
CA ASN A 17 -1.23 9.72 -10.51
C ASN A 17 -2.46 9.65 -9.58
N ILE A 18 -2.36 10.30 -8.42
CA ILE A 18 -3.40 10.33 -7.39
C ILE A 18 -3.94 11.75 -7.28
N ASP A 19 -5.26 11.88 -7.25
CA ASP A 19 -5.90 13.17 -6.99
C ASP A 19 -5.54 13.69 -5.59
N ARG A 20 -4.92 14.86 -5.54
CA ARG A 20 -4.41 15.46 -4.30
C ARG A 20 -5.54 15.82 -3.33
N GLN A 21 -6.68 16.28 -3.84
CA GLN A 21 -7.79 16.68 -2.98
C GLN A 21 -8.39 15.45 -2.30
N ARG A 22 -8.69 14.40 -3.07
CA ARG A 22 -9.20 13.12 -2.56
C ARG A 22 -8.26 12.50 -1.53
N LEU A 23 -6.95 12.52 -1.79
CA LEU A 23 -5.97 12.03 -0.81
C LEU A 23 -6.02 12.82 0.51
N ASN A 24 -6.13 14.14 0.45
CA ASN A 24 -6.21 14.95 1.67
C ASN A 24 -7.52 14.70 2.45
N GLU A 25 -8.64 14.48 1.75
CA GLU A 25 -9.91 14.09 2.36
C GLU A 25 -9.82 12.72 3.04
N ASP A 26 -9.18 11.75 2.38
CA ASP A 26 -8.97 10.41 2.94
C ASP A 26 -8.05 10.43 4.16
N ILE A 27 -7.03 11.28 4.17
CA ILE A 27 -6.16 11.49 5.34
C ILE A 27 -6.96 12.18 6.48
N ALA A 28 -7.70 13.24 6.18
CA ALA A 28 -8.42 14.02 7.18
C ALA A 28 -9.55 13.21 7.84
N SER A 29 -10.21 12.34 7.06
CA SER A 29 -11.25 11.44 7.56
C SER A 29 -10.72 10.21 8.31
N GLY A 30 -9.39 9.98 8.28
CA GLY A 30 -8.76 8.79 8.84
C GLY A 30 -8.97 7.52 8.00
N ALA A 31 -9.46 7.66 6.77
CA ALA A 31 -9.61 6.53 5.85
C ALA A 31 -8.25 5.99 5.36
N TYR A 32 -7.26 6.88 5.22
CA TYR A 32 -5.87 6.51 4.93
C TYR A 32 -4.96 6.87 6.13
N PRO A 33 -4.68 5.90 7.04
CA PRO A 33 -3.92 6.15 8.26
C PRO A 33 -2.41 6.25 8.04
N CYS A 34 -1.90 5.75 6.92
CA CYS A 34 -0.47 5.59 6.66
C CYS A 34 0.25 6.89 6.27
N ALA A 35 -0.45 8.03 6.22
CA ALA A 35 0.16 9.29 5.82
C ALA A 35 1.23 9.73 6.83
N PRO A 36 2.44 10.11 6.36
CA PRO A 36 3.48 10.65 7.23
C PRO A 36 2.98 11.85 8.04
N ARG A 37 3.59 12.04 9.22
CA ARG A 37 3.27 13.20 10.06
C ARG A 37 3.51 14.51 9.30
N ALA A 38 2.56 15.42 9.38
CA ALA A 38 2.73 16.76 8.83
C ALA A 38 3.63 17.61 9.74
N HIS A 39 4.59 18.30 9.14
CA HIS A 39 5.41 19.30 9.80
C HIS A 39 4.88 20.70 9.50
N ALA A 40 4.94 21.58 10.51
CA ALA A 40 4.53 22.97 10.35
C ALA A 40 5.35 23.65 9.25
N ARG A 41 4.68 24.42 8.38
CA ARG A 41 5.24 25.18 7.24
C ARG A 41 5.78 24.36 6.06
N THR A 42 6.10 23.08 6.22
CA THR A 42 6.72 22.26 5.16
C THR A 42 5.84 21.11 4.68
N GLY A 43 4.82 20.71 5.43
CA GLY A 43 3.86 19.67 5.02
C GLY A 43 4.36 18.25 5.32
N ARG A 44 3.97 17.29 4.47
CA ARG A 44 4.33 15.86 4.61
C ARG A 44 5.41 15.50 3.60
N PHE A 45 6.35 14.68 4.06
CA PHE A 45 7.42 14.12 3.24
C PHE A 45 7.31 12.61 3.28
N TRP A 46 7.26 12.03 2.09
CA TRP A 46 6.99 10.61 1.84
C TRP A 46 8.25 9.97 1.31
N ASP A 47 8.64 8.84 1.88
CA ASP A 47 9.70 8.01 1.31
C ASP A 47 9.11 6.84 0.49
N GLU A 48 9.98 5.95 0.03
CA GLU A 48 9.58 4.83 -0.84
C GLU A 48 8.56 3.91 -0.17
N ALA A 49 8.69 3.63 1.12
CA ALA A 49 7.76 2.75 1.81
C ALA A 49 6.38 3.41 1.94
N ASP A 50 6.33 4.71 2.23
CA ASP A 50 5.07 5.47 2.25
C ASP A 50 4.41 5.46 0.85
N MET A 51 5.20 5.61 -0.21
CA MET A 51 4.72 5.56 -1.59
C MET A 51 4.22 4.17 -1.99
N CYS A 52 4.87 3.09 -1.53
CA CYS A 52 4.42 1.72 -1.74
C CYS A 52 3.06 1.47 -1.07
N ALA A 53 2.91 1.88 0.19
CA ALA A 53 1.63 1.79 0.90
C ALA A 53 0.52 2.59 0.21
N LEU A 54 0.83 3.83 -0.18
CA LEU A 54 -0.11 4.68 -0.92
C LEU A 54 -0.48 4.10 -2.29
N ARG A 55 0.46 3.45 -2.98
CA ARG A 55 0.22 2.76 -4.25
C ARG A 55 -0.77 1.61 -4.08
N VAL A 56 -0.65 0.82 -3.01
CA VAL A 56 -1.58 -0.27 -2.68
C VAL A 56 -2.97 0.26 -2.38
N TYR A 57 -3.07 1.28 -1.52
CA TYR A 57 -4.35 1.95 -1.23
C TYR A 57 -5.04 2.46 -2.51
N SER A 58 -4.31 3.21 -3.33
CA SER A 58 -4.82 3.76 -4.60
C SER A 58 -5.22 2.65 -5.58
N PHE A 59 -4.43 1.59 -5.71
CA PHE A 59 -4.80 0.42 -6.53
C PHE A 59 -6.14 -0.18 -6.08
N MET A 60 -6.28 -0.44 -4.79
CA MET A 60 -7.49 -1.04 -4.25
C MET A 60 -8.72 -0.16 -4.47
N MET A 61 -8.59 1.14 -4.23
CA MET A 61 -9.68 2.09 -4.45
C MET A 61 -10.05 2.20 -5.93
N ASN A 62 -9.07 2.15 -6.83
CA ASN A 62 -9.31 2.26 -8.28
C ASN A 62 -9.87 0.99 -8.92
N VAL A 63 -9.64 -0.20 -8.33
CA VAL A 63 -10.08 -1.48 -8.91
C VAL A 63 -11.34 -2.02 -8.24
N TYR A 64 -11.49 -1.77 -6.93
CA TYR A 64 -12.56 -2.34 -6.09
C TYR A 64 -13.41 -1.28 -5.39
N GLY A 65 -13.19 0.01 -5.65
CA GLY A 65 -13.93 1.10 -5.02
C GLY A 65 -15.43 1.12 -5.38
N VAL A 66 -16.24 1.61 -4.45
CA VAL A 66 -17.71 1.65 -4.51
C VAL A 66 -18.23 2.39 -5.75
N GLU A 67 -17.54 3.45 -6.21
CA GLU A 67 -17.94 4.23 -7.39
C GLU A 67 -17.94 3.42 -8.71
N GLN A 68 -17.27 2.26 -8.74
CA GLN A 68 -17.22 1.38 -9.93
C GLN A 68 -18.13 0.15 -9.83
N ALA A 69 -18.87 -0.02 -8.73
CA ALA A 69 -19.57 -1.26 -8.43
C ALA A 69 -20.96 -1.31 -9.09
N THR A 70 -21.04 -1.72 -10.36
CA THR A 70 -22.29 -2.28 -10.90
C THR A 70 -22.44 -3.77 -10.60
N ARG A 71 -21.35 -4.53 -10.39
CA ARG A 71 -21.38 -5.99 -10.10
C ARG A 71 -20.18 -6.59 -9.33
N LYS A 72 -19.27 -5.80 -8.76
CA LYS A 72 -18.09 -6.31 -8.01
C LYS A 72 -18.27 -6.10 -6.50
N PRO A 73 -17.74 -6.99 -5.63
CA PRO A 73 -17.70 -6.72 -4.21
C PRO A 73 -16.89 -5.45 -3.99
N ALA A 74 -17.55 -4.41 -3.47
CA ALA A 74 -16.89 -3.13 -3.23
C ALA A 74 -16.05 -3.23 -1.95
N ILE A 75 -14.79 -2.83 -2.03
CA ILE A 75 -13.94 -2.68 -0.86
C ILE A 75 -14.11 -1.26 -0.32
N SER A 76 -14.26 -1.15 1.01
CA SER A 76 -14.33 0.14 1.67
C SER A 76 -12.95 0.81 1.75
N LYS A 77 -12.91 2.15 1.79
CA LYS A 77 -11.67 2.91 1.99
C LYS A 77 -10.91 2.44 3.24
N ARG A 78 -11.63 2.15 4.32
CA ARG A 78 -11.04 1.67 5.58
C ARG A 78 -10.30 0.35 5.37
N VAL A 79 -10.91 -0.60 4.68
CA VAL A 79 -10.26 -1.89 4.38
C VAL A 79 -9.03 -1.68 3.50
N ALA A 80 -9.10 -0.86 2.45
CA ALA A 80 -7.93 -0.52 1.66
C ALA A 80 -6.81 0.14 2.49
N GLY A 81 -7.18 0.99 3.46
CA GLY A 81 -6.26 1.61 4.41
C GLY A 81 -5.54 0.58 5.28
N MET A 82 -6.23 -0.46 5.73
CA MET A 82 -5.64 -1.55 6.53
C MET A 82 -4.57 -2.32 5.74
N TYR A 83 -4.85 -2.67 4.47
CA TYR A 83 -3.84 -3.30 3.61
C TYR A 83 -2.61 -2.41 3.40
N ALA A 84 -2.82 -1.12 3.16
CA ALA A 84 -1.72 -0.17 3.03
C ALA A 84 -0.90 -0.04 4.33
N GLU A 85 -1.56 -0.07 5.49
CA GLU A 85 -0.90 0.03 6.79
C GLU A 85 -0.03 -1.19 7.06
N ALA A 86 -0.53 -2.40 6.80
CA ALA A 86 0.25 -3.60 6.99
C ALA A 86 1.41 -3.71 5.98
N VAL A 87 1.23 -3.27 4.71
CA VAL A 87 2.38 -3.11 3.78
C VAL A 87 3.41 -2.13 4.33
N LEU A 88 2.97 -0.97 4.84
CA LEU A 88 3.89 0.01 5.43
C LEU A 88 4.63 -0.60 6.61
N ALA A 89 3.92 -1.19 7.56
CA ALA A 89 4.50 -1.81 8.76
C ALA A 89 5.55 -2.85 8.39
N ALA A 90 5.27 -3.72 7.41
CA ALA A 90 6.22 -4.73 6.97
C ALA A 90 7.45 -4.13 6.28
N LEU A 91 7.28 -3.14 5.40
CA LEU A 91 8.41 -2.43 4.79
C LEU A 91 9.23 -1.61 5.78
N ARG A 92 8.64 -1.17 6.90
CA ARG A 92 9.35 -0.51 7.99
C ARG A 92 10.11 -1.50 8.86
N ALA A 93 9.54 -2.70 9.10
CA ALA A 93 10.18 -3.77 9.86
C ALA A 93 11.37 -4.37 9.10
N ASP A 94 11.24 -4.52 7.78
CA ASP A 94 12.29 -4.99 6.89
C ASP A 94 12.33 -4.15 5.59
N PRO A 95 13.16 -3.09 5.57
CA PRO A 95 13.35 -2.25 4.39
C PRO A 95 13.93 -3.00 3.18
N ASP A 96 14.51 -4.19 3.37
CA ASP A 96 15.10 -4.99 2.30
C ASP A 96 14.22 -6.19 1.92
N ALA A 97 12.99 -6.27 2.47
CA ALA A 97 12.04 -7.34 2.18
C ALA A 97 11.83 -7.54 0.66
N THR A 98 11.79 -8.81 0.24
CA THR A 98 11.57 -9.27 -1.14
C THR A 98 10.49 -10.36 -1.19
N GLY A 99 10.02 -10.72 -2.38
CA GLY A 99 8.96 -11.71 -2.54
C GLY A 99 7.57 -11.08 -2.44
N ARG A 100 6.76 -11.53 -1.48
CA ARG A 100 5.37 -11.05 -1.34
C ARG A 100 4.91 -10.91 0.12
N PHE A 101 3.94 -10.04 0.33
CA PHE A 101 3.18 -9.98 1.57
C PHE A 101 1.84 -10.69 1.39
N ASP A 102 1.59 -11.70 2.21
CA ASP A 102 0.34 -12.43 2.28
C ASP A 102 -0.52 -11.86 3.43
N PHE A 103 -1.74 -11.49 3.09
CA PHE A 103 -2.72 -10.93 4.01
C PHE A 103 -3.77 -11.99 4.29
N PRO A 104 -3.82 -12.50 5.53
CA PRO A 104 -4.78 -13.52 5.92
C PRO A 104 -6.22 -13.00 5.82
N LEU A 105 -7.13 -13.86 5.35
CA LEU A 105 -8.57 -13.59 5.38
C LEU A 105 -9.19 -14.10 6.72
N ASP A 106 -8.70 -13.64 7.88
CA ASP A 106 -9.25 -13.97 9.22
C ASP A 106 -10.45 -13.08 9.63
N GLY A 107 -10.84 -12.12 8.80
CA GLY A 107 -11.85 -11.12 9.16
C GLY A 107 -11.28 -9.87 9.85
N PHE A 108 -9.98 -9.83 10.12
CA PHE A 108 -9.26 -8.67 10.63
C PHE A 108 -8.04 -8.42 9.71
N ASN A 109 -8.22 -7.59 8.67
CA ASN A 109 -7.16 -7.32 7.67
C ASN A 109 -5.98 -6.48 8.23
N ASP A 110 -5.61 -6.61 9.50
CA ASP A 110 -4.62 -5.78 10.20
C ASP A 110 -3.23 -6.44 10.34
N GLY A 111 -3.07 -7.69 9.91
CA GLY A 111 -1.79 -8.40 9.85
C GLY A 111 -1.31 -8.70 8.42
N CYS A 112 0.00 -8.90 8.24
CA CYS A 112 0.56 -9.52 7.04
C CYS A 112 1.75 -10.42 7.38
N VAL A 113 2.02 -11.39 6.50
CA VAL A 113 3.12 -12.34 6.63
C VAL A 113 4.00 -12.25 5.38
N ALA A 114 5.30 -12.05 5.55
CA ALA A 114 6.26 -12.10 4.45
C ALA A 114 6.47 -13.56 4.01
N ARG A 115 6.39 -13.81 2.70
CA ARG A 115 6.55 -15.13 2.08
C ARG A 115 7.41 -15.05 0.83
N ALA A 116 8.05 -16.16 0.48
CA ALA A 116 8.73 -16.27 -0.80
C ALA A 116 7.70 -16.34 -1.94
N GLU A 117 8.07 -15.88 -3.14
CA GLU A 117 7.16 -15.84 -4.29
C GLU A 117 6.62 -17.23 -4.68
N GLY A 118 7.39 -18.30 -4.42
CA GLY A 118 7.04 -19.69 -4.71
C GLY A 118 6.23 -20.41 -3.62
N ASP A 119 5.99 -19.79 -2.45
CA ASP A 119 5.21 -20.42 -1.38
C ASP A 119 3.72 -20.46 -1.77
N ALA A 120 2.97 -21.45 -1.31
CA ALA A 120 1.50 -21.43 -1.46
C ALA A 120 0.89 -20.33 -0.56
N PRO A 121 -0.05 -19.51 -1.06
CA PRO A 121 -0.69 -18.46 -0.27
C PRO A 121 -1.51 -19.06 0.86
N SER A 122 -0.98 -19.02 2.08
CA SER A 122 -1.56 -19.73 3.23
C SER A 122 -2.08 -18.81 4.32
N PHE A 123 -3.25 -19.18 4.84
CA PHE A 123 -3.94 -18.62 5.99
C PHE A 123 -3.77 -19.58 7.16
N TRP A 124 -3.43 -19.08 8.35
CA TRP A 124 -3.44 -19.86 9.59
C TRP A 124 -3.93 -18.98 10.74
N GLY A 125 -5.07 -19.33 11.34
CA GLY A 125 -5.62 -18.64 12.51
C GLY A 125 -4.98 -19.08 13.84
N PRO A 126 -5.34 -18.43 14.96
CA PRO A 126 -4.75 -18.65 16.29
C PRO A 126 -4.85 -20.08 16.85
N ASN A 127 -5.72 -20.91 16.27
CA ASN A 127 -5.99 -22.29 16.68
C ASN A 127 -5.56 -23.32 15.62
N ASP A 128 -4.55 -22.99 14.81
CA ASP A 128 -4.08 -23.85 13.72
C ASP A 128 -5.15 -24.19 12.67
N THR A 129 -6.24 -23.41 12.66
CA THR A 129 -7.29 -23.48 11.66
C THR A 129 -6.83 -22.66 10.47
N GLY A 130 -6.37 -23.33 9.42
CA GLY A 130 -5.77 -22.69 8.26
C GLY A 130 -6.26 -23.24 6.94
N SER A 131 -5.91 -22.53 5.88
CA SER A 131 -6.12 -22.95 4.50
C SER A 131 -4.94 -22.47 3.67
N GLU A 132 -4.32 -23.36 2.91
CA GLU A 132 -3.23 -23.04 1.99
C GLU A 132 -3.67 -22.27 0.73
N VAL A 133 -4.88 -21.70 0.73
CA VAL A 133 -5.52 -21.19 -0.50
C VAL A 133 -6.31 -19.88 -0.33
N ALA A 134 -6.23 -19.18 0.81
CA ALA A 134 -7.11 -18.03 1.10
C ALA A 134 -6.36 -16.79 1.65
N THR A 135 -5.59 -16.12 0.79
CA THR A 135 -4.97 -14.82 1.12
C THR A 135 -5.17 -13.79 0.00
N ILE A 136 -5.07 -12.51 0.33
CA ILE A 136 -4.71 -11.48 -0.66
C ILE A 136 -3.20 -11.34 -0.61
N CYS A 137 -2.52 -11.38 -1.75
CA CYS A 137 -1.07 -11.22 -1.80
C CYS A 137 -0.66 -10.01 -2.65
N PHE A 138 0.42 -9.36 -2.24
CA PHE A 138 1.04 -8.28 -3.00
C PHE A 138 2.53 -8.58 -3.20
N SER A 139 2.99 -8.60 -4.45
CA SER A 139 4.41 -8.68 -4.77
C SER A 139 5.12 -7.41 -4.31
N ILE A 140 6.08 -7.55 -3.39
CA ILE A 140 6.86 -6.45 -2.84
C ILE A 140 7.74 -5.86 -3.93
N ASP A 141 8.42 -6.74 -4.67
CA ASP A 141 9.30 -6.36 -5.76
C ASP A 141 8.52 -5.68 -6.88
N GLY A 142 7.34 -6.20 -7.22
CA GLY A 142 6.44 -5.60 -8.20
C GLY A 142 5.96 -4.20 -7.79
N ILE A 143 5.58 -4.01 -6.52
CA ILE A 143 5.18 -2.67 -6.03
C ILE A 143 6.34 -1.69 -6.10
N ARG A 144 7.52 -2.07 -5.57
CA ARG A 144 8.72 -1.23 -5.59
C ARG A 144 9.14 -0.89 -7.01
N GLN A 145 9.14 -1.88 -7.91
CA GLN A 145 9.45 -1.66 -9.32
C GLN A 145 8.50 -0.65 -9.96
N GLN A 146 7.19 -0.77 -9.71
CA GLN A 146 6.21 0.21 -10.22
C GLN A 146 6.43 1.61 -9.65
N VAL A 147 6.66 1.73 -8.34
CA VAL A 147 6.92 3.04 -7.68
C VAL A 147 8.18 3.67 -8.25
N ARG A 148 9.28 2.89 -8.36
CA ARG A 148 10.56 3.36 -8.91
C ARG A 148 10.45 3.74 -10.39
N ALA A 149 9.76 2.96 -11.20
CA ALA A 149 9.57 3.25 -12.62
C ALA A 149 8.78 4.55 -12.81
N ARG A 150 7.69 4.74 -12.07
CA ARG A 150 6.91 5.98 -12.09
C ARG A 150 7.71 7.18 -11.60
N TYR A 151 8.50 7.00 -10.56
CA TYR A 151 9.41 8.03 -10.08
C TYR A 151 10.41 8.45 -11.17
N LYS A 152 11.05 7.49 -11.84
CA LYS A 152 12.00 7.76 -12.93
C LYS A 152 11.35 8.55 -14.06
N GLN A 153 10.17 8.12 -14.48
CA GLN A 153 9.39 8.81 -15.50
C GLN A 153 9.07 10.26 -15.10
N TRP A 154 8.64 10.49 -13.86
CA TRP A 154 8.37 11.85 -13.34
C TRP A 154 9.65 12.70 -13.24
N ALA A 155 10.77 12.09 -12.86
CA ALA A 155 12.07 12.76 -12.73
C ALA A 155 12.75 13.05 -14.09
N GLY A 156 12.21 12.54 -15.20
CA GLY A 156 12.84 12.63 -16.52
C GLY A 156 14.09 11.76 -16.66
N GLU A 157 14.21 10.71 -15.86
CA GLU A 157 15.28 9.71 -15.94
C GLU A 157 14.82 8.58 -16.88
N GLU A 158 15.39 8.47 -18.09
CA GLU A 158 15.17 7.34 -19.03
C GLU A 158 15.83 6.04 -18.53
#